data_AF-A0A1J5A4C5-F1
#
_entry.id   AF-A0A1J5A4C5-F1
#
_cell.length_a   1.000
_cell.length_b   1.000
_cell.length_c   1.000
_cell.angle_alpha   90.00
_cell.angle_beta   90.00
_cell.angle_gamma   90.00
#
_symmetry.space_group_name_H-M   'P 1'
#
loop_
_entity.id
_entity.type
_entity.pdbx_description
1 polymer ?
#
loop_
_entity_poly.entity_id
_entity_poly.type
_entity_poly.pdbx_seq_one_letter_code
_entity_poly.pdbx_strand_id
1 'polypeptide(L)'
;MANPVDIAAAARTSMLRMGKTWHQLGKINQATATYLRVVREHAGTEEAEQAKLALLKITQGFEVEGRYHLAIDILDRLSKAAT
;
A
#
# COMPACT_ATOMS: atom_id res chain seq x y z
N MET A 1 -27.73 21.47 3.68
CA MET A 1 -26.30 21.47 3.36
C MET A 1 -25.83 20.02 3.45
N ALA A 2 -25.47 19.39 2.33
CA ALA A 2 -24.88 18.06 2.39
C ALA A 2 -23.63 18.16 3.27
N ASN A 3 -23.61 17.43 4.38
CA ASN A 3 -22.38 17.24 5.15
C ASN A 3 -21.35 16.70 4.14
N PRO A 4 -20.16 17.29 3.97
CA PRO A 4 -19.12 16.76 3.09
C PRO A 4 -18.56 15.48 3.71
N VAL A 5 -19.44 14.48 3.91
CA VAL A 5 -19.23 13.16 4.50
C VAL A 5 -18.07 12.54 3.75
N ASP A 6 -16.90 12.74 4.34
CA ASP A 6 -15.61 12.10 4.17
C ASP A 6 -15.40 11.35 2.84
N ILE A 7 -15.61 12.05 1.72
CA ILE A 7 -15.32 11.51 0.38
C ILE A 7 -13.83 11.12 0.29
N ALA A 8 -12.98 11.88 1.00
CA ALA A 8 -11.58 11.56 1.18
C ALA A 8 -11.37 10.22 1.92
N ALA A 9 -12.18 9.88 2.94
CA ALA A 9 -12.14 8.57 3.59
C ALA A 9 -12.59 7.48 2.65
N ALA A 10 -13.76 7.68 2.05
CA ALA A 10 -14.31 6.69 1.14
C ALA A 10 -13.30 6.38 0.01
N ALA A 11 -12.59 7.40 -0.50
CA ALA A 11 -11.53 7.26 -1.48
C ALA A 11 -10.33 6.46 -0.94
N ARG A 12 -9.71 6.88 0.17
CA ARG A 12 -8.52 6.19 0.72
C ARG A 12 -8.84 4.75 1.18
N THR A 13 -9.99 4.52 1.80
CA THR A 13 -10.47 3.19 2.17
C THR A 13 -10.70 2.32 0.93
N SER A 14 -11.28 2.87 -0.14
CA SER A 14 -11.50 2.13 -1.40
C SER A 14 -10.18 1.79 -2.10
N MET A 15 -9.22 2.71 -2.11
CA MET A 15 -7.87 2.46 -2.65
C MET A 15 -7.15 1.37 -1.86
N LEU A 16 -7.22 1.39 -0.53
CA LEU A 16 -6.66 0.33 0.31
C LEU A 16 -7.31 -1.04 0.00
N ARG A 17 -8.65 -1.08 -0.15
CA ARG A 17 -9.36 -2.31 -0.53
C ARG A 17 -8.91 -2.82 -1.90
N MET A 18 -8.73 -1.93 -2.88
CA MET A 18 -8.22 -2.30 -4.20
C MET A 18 -6.83 -2.94 -4.10
N GLY A 19 -5.93 -2.37 -3.29
CA GLY A 19 -4.61 -2.96 -3.04
C GLY A 19 -4.71 -4.37 -2.44
N LYS A 20 -5.60 -4.56 -1.47
CA LYS A 20 -5.88 -5.88 -0.85
C LYS A 20 -6.40 -6.88 -1.87
N THR A 21 -7.32 -6.49 -2.75
CA THR A 21 -7.83 -7.34 -3.82
C THR A 21 -6.74 -7.74 -4.80
N TRP A 22 -5.89 -6.80 -5.25
CA TRP A 22 -4.78 -7.15 -6.13
C TRP A 22 -3.80 -8.13 -5.49
N HIS A 23 -3.50 -7.94 -4.20
CA HIS A 23 -2.64 -8.84 -3.44
C HIS A 23 -3.24 -10.26 -3.38
N GLN A 24 -4.53 -10.37 -3.03
CA GLN A 24 -5.24 -11.66 -2.96
C GLN A 24 -5.26 -12.40 -4.30
N LEU A 25 -5.31 -11.66 -5.41
CA LEU A 25 -5.26 -12.22 -6.77
C LEU A 25 -3.83 -12.56 -7.24
N GLY A 26 -2.82 -12.43 -6.38
CA GLY A 26 -1.40 -12.66 -6.74
C GLY A 26 -0.82 -11.58 -7.66
N LYS A 27 -1.53 -10.48 -7.90
CA LYS A 27 -1.07 -9.38 -8.75
C LYS A 27 -0.20 -8.42 -7.95
N ILE A 28 0.99 -8.89 -7.58
CA ILE A 28 1.87 -8.21 -6.62
C ILE A 28 2.27 -6.81 -7.10
N ASN A 29 2.59 -6.63 -8.39
CA ASN A 29 2.99 -5.32 -8.93
C ASN A 29 1.88 -4.26 -8.77
N GLN A 30 0.63 -4.62 -9.10
CA GLN A 30 -0.53 -3.76 -8.95
C GLN A 30 -0.82 -3.48 -7.47
N ALA A 31 -0.69 -4.48 -6.61
CA ALA A 31 -0.89 -4.34 -5.17
C ALA A 31 0.12 -3.34 -4.59
N THR A 32 1.41 -3.55 -4.85
CA THR A 32 2.51 -2.69 -4.41
C THR A 32 2.33 -1.25 -4.91
N ALA A 33 2.02 -1.06 -6.20
CA ALA A 33 1.78 0.27 -6.75
C ALA A 33 0.60 0.98 -6.05
N THR A 34 -0.48 0.24 -5.76
CA THR A 34 -1.66 0.79 -5.09
C THR A 34 -1.35 1.17 -3.64
N TYR A 35 -0.68 0.30 -2.88
CA TYR A 35 -0.31 0.59 -1.50
C TYR A 35 0.66 1.78 -1.39
N LEU A 36 1.67 1.85 -2.25
CA LEU A 36 2.60 3.00 -2.28
C LEU A 36 1.87 4.31 -2.58
N ARG A 37 0.82 4.26 -3.40
CA ARG A 37 -0.03 5.42 -3.67
C ARG A 37 -0.82 5.84 -2.42
N VAL A 38 -1.41 4.88 -1.70
CA VAL A 38 -2.12 5.16 -0.43
C VAL A 38 -1.17 5.80 0.59
N VAL A 39 0.03 5.26 0.75
CA VAL A 39 1.04 5.81 1.68
C VAL A 39 1.39 7.26 1.33
N ARG A 40 1.61 7.54 0.04
CA ARG A 40 2.01 8.87 -0.43
C ARG A 40 0.90 9.91 -0.38
N GLU A 41 -0.31 9.54 -0.81
CA GLU A 41 -1.43 10.48 -0.95
C GLU A 41 -2.22 10.67 0.36
N HIS A 42 -2.10 9.74 1.30
CA HIS A 42 -2.88 9.72 2.55
C HIS A 42 -2.01 9.50 3.78
N ALA A 43 -0.80 10.06 3.80
CA ALA A 43 0.12 9.98 4.93
C ALA A 43 -0.54 10.40 6.25
N GLY A 44 -0.20 9.70 7.35
CA GLY A 44 -0.75 9.96 8.68
C GLY A 44 -2.15 9.39 8.94
N THR A 45 -2.75 8.71 7.96
CA THR A 45 -4.04 8.00 8.14
C THR A 45 -3.83 6.53 8.51
N GLU A 46 -4.85 5.91 9.11
CA GLU A 46 -4.83 4.47 9.41
C GLU A 46 -4.67 3.65 8.12
N GLU A 47 -5.30 4.07 7.02
CA GLU A 47 -5.17 3.37 5.74
C GLU A 47 -3.75 3.38 5.19
N ALA A 48 -3.00 4.47 5.39
CA ALA A 48 -1.59 4.52 5.03
C ALA A 48 -0.76 3.55 5.88
N GLU A 49 -1.00 3.47 7.18
CA GLU A 49 -0.32 2.49 8.04
C GLU A 49 -0.64 1.05 7.65
N GLN A 50 -1.91 0.74 7.35
CA GLN A 50 -2.30 -0.57 6.84
C GLN A 50 -1.65 -0.89 5.49
N ALA A 51 -1.48 0.10 4.60
CA ALA A 51 -0.78 -0.06 3.33
C ALA A 51 0.72 -0.32 3.54
N LYS A 52 1.38 0.38 4.48
CA LYS A 52 2.78 0.12 4.87
C LYS A 52 2.94 -1.32 5.36
N LEU A 53 2.08 -1.76 6.27
CA LEU A 53 2.12 -3.14 6.79
C LEU A 53 1.92 -4.19 5.68
N ALA A 54 1.04 -3.93 4.72
CA ALA A 54 0.84 -4.82 3.59
C ALA A 54 2.10 -4.91 2.69
N LEU A 55 2.77 -3.79 2.45
CA LEU A 55 4.04 -3.76 1.71
C LEU A 55 5.14 -4.54 2.45
N LEU A 56 5.27 -4.35 3.77
CA LEU A 56 6.24 -5.08 4.59
C LEU A 56 5.99 -6.60 4.57
N LYS A 57 4.73 -7.02 4.53
CA LYS A 57 4.38 -8.44 4.39
C LYS A 57 4.79 -9.00 3.02
N ILE A 58 4.62 -8.23 1.95
CA ILE A 58 5.06 -8.61 0.60
C ILE A 58 6.59 -8.74 0.56
N THR A 59 7.31 -7.79 1.13
CA THR A 59 8.78 -7.82 1.16
C THR A 59 9.29 -9.01 1.95
N GLN A 60 8.69 -9.32 3.10
CA GLN A 60 9.00 -10.52 3.88
C GLN A 60 8.77 -11.81 3.07
N GLY A 61 7.70 -11.86 2.27
CA GLY A 61 7.46 -12.98 1.36
C GLY A 61 8.60 -13.16 0.35
N PHE A 62 9.06 -12.06 -0.26
CA PHE A 62 10.21 -12.09 -1.15
C PHE A 62 11.52 -12.48 -0.45
N GLU A 63 11.74 -12.05 0.79
CA GLU A 63 12.92 -12.46 1.56
C GLU A 63 12.94 -13.96 1.83
N VAL A 64 11.79 -14.55 2.19
CA VAL A 64 11.65 -16.01 2.39
C VAL A 64 11.87 -16.77 1.08
N GLU A 65 11.43 -16.22 -0.06
CA GLU A 65 11.69 -16.77 -1.39
C GLU A 65 13.13 -16.54 -1.90
N GLY A 66 13.97 -15.82 -1.16
CA GLY A 66 15.33 -15.44 -1.59
C GLY A 66 15.38 -14.35 -2.67
N ARG A 67 14.25 -13.70 -2.97
CA ARG A 67 14.10 -12.65 -3.99
C ARG A 67 14.40 -11.26 -3.42
N TYR A 68 15.57 -11.11 -2.80
CA TYR A 68 15.96 -9.90 -2.07
C TYR A 68 15.92 -8.62 -2.91
N HIS A 69 16.25 -8.69 -4.20
CA HIS A 69 16.21 -7.52 -5.09
C HIS A 69 14.81 -6.88 -5.18
N LEU A 70 13.75 -7.69 -5.15
CA LEU A 70 12.37 -7.17 -5.16
C LEU A 70 11.96 -6.62 -3.80
N ALA A 71 12.39 -7.27 -2.71
CA ALA A 71 12.18 -6.74 -1.37
C ALA A 71 12.83 -5.35 -1.24
N ILE A 72 14.09 -5.20 -1.67
CA ILE A 72 14.84 -3.95 -1.64
C ILE A 72 14.17 -2.88 -2.51
N ASP A 73 13.73 -3.20 -3.74
CA ASP A 73 13.01 -2.24 -4.60
C ASP A 73 11.78 -1.66 -3.89
N ILE A 74 10.97 -2.53 -3.27
CA ILE A 74 9.75 -2.10 -2.58
C ILE A 74 10.09 -1.26 -1.35
N LEU A 75 11.08 -1.65 -0.56
CA LEU A 75 11.50 -0.90 0.63
C LEU A 75 12.06 0.49 0.28
N ASP A 76 12.86 0.60 -0.78
CA ASP A 76 13.38 1.89 -1.28
C ASP A 76 12.24 2.80 -1.77
N ARG A 77 11.26 2.24 -2.48
CA ARG A 77 10.09 3.01 -2.92
C ARG A 77 9.19 3.41 -1.75
N LEU A 78 9.10 2.57 -0.72
CA LEU A 78 8.33 2.84 0.49
C LEU A 78 8.96 3.95 1.31
N SER A 79 10.27 3.95 1.51
CA SER A 79 10.97 5.01 2.24
C SER A 79 10.74 6.37 1.58
N LYS A 80 10.86 6.44 0.25
CA LYS A 80 10.58 7.64 -0.56
C LYS A 80 9.13 8.09 -0.52
N ALA A 81 8.18 7.17 -0.36
CA ALA A 81 6.76 7.50 -0.27
C ALA A 81 6.32 7.96 1.12
N ALA A 82 7.10 7.64 2.15
CA ALA A 82 6.84 8.01 3.54
C ALA A 82 7.59 9.27 4.00
N THR A 83 8.35 9.90 3.11
CA THR A 83 9.04 11.19 3.33
C THR A 83 8.14 12.35 2.88
#